data_AF-A0A1Q5LTT0-F1
#
_entry.id   AF-A0A1Q5LTT0-F1
#
_cell.length_a   1.000
_cell.length_b   1.000
_cell.length_c   1.000
_cell.angle_alpha   90.00
_cell.angle_beta   90.00
_cell.angle_gamma   90.00
#
_symmetry.space_group_name_H-M   'P 1'
#
loop_
_entity.id
_entity.type
_entity.pdbx_description
1 polymer ?
#
loop_
_entity_poly.entity_id
_entity_poly.type
_entity_poly.pdbx_seq_one_letter_code
_entity_poly.pdbx_strand_id
1 'polypeptide(L)'
;MTAETQLPQANGQATGSCCSPSGSCHDGASADAKQGGVTTVYQVTGMTCGHCEGAVSEEISGIEGVTSVKAVASTGQVTVTSQAPLDEDAVRAAVDEAGYELAGRA
;
A
#
# COMPACT_ATOMS: atom_id res chain seq x y z
N MET A 1 -7.41 4.08 -70.43
CA MET A 1 -8.77 3.60 -70.75
C MET A 1 -8.99 2.35 -69.90
N THR A 2 -10.10 2.30 -69.17
CA THR A 2 -10.63 1.22 -68.30
C THR A 2 -9.78 0.84 -67.07
N ALA A 3 -10.18 1.30 -65.87
CA ALA A 3 -10.98 0.56 -64.86
C ALA A 3 -10.04 -0.36 -64.03
N GLU A 4 -10.12 -0.46 -62.70
CA GLU A 4 -11.26 -1.02 -61.99
C GLU A 4 -11.36 -0.51 -60.54
N THR A 5 -12.59 -0.22 -60.16
CA THR A 5 -13.12 -0.21 -58.80
C THR A 5 -12.94 -1.59 -58.16
N GLN A 6 -12.36 -1.67 -56.96
CA GLN A 6 -12.64 -2.79 -56.06
C GLN A 6 -12.52 -2.32 -54.61
N LEU A 7 -13.68 -2.06 -53.98
CA LEU A 7 -13.82 -2.30 -52.55
C LEU A 7 -13.72 -3.80 -52.32
N PRO A 8 -13.12 -4.24 -51.22
CA PRO A 8 -13.97 -5.02 -50.33
C PRO A 8 -13.97 -4.52 -48.89
N GLN A 9 -15.19 -4.52 -48.37
CA GLN A 9 -15.59 -4.33 -46.99
C GLN A 9 -14.96 -5.42 -46.09
N ALA A 10 -14.56 -5.05 -44.88
CA ALA A 10 -14.67 -5.96 -43.74
C ALA A 10 -14.84 -5.14 -42.47
N ASN A 11 -16.11 -4.91 -42.15
CA ASN A 11 -16.56 -4.47 -40.84
C ASN A 11 -16.24 -5.59 -39.84
N GLY A 12 -15.29 -5.36 -38.93
CA GLY A 12 -14.96 -6.24 -37.82
C GLY A 12 -14.96 -5.43 -36.53
N GLN A 13 -16.14 -5.23 -35.97
CA GLN A 13 -16.32 -4.52 -34.70
C GLN A 13 -15.69 -5.28 -33.53
N ALA A 14 -15.13 -4.47 -32.63
CA ALA A 14 -15.19 -4.61 -31.18
C ALA A 14 -14.49 -5.81 -30.53
N THR A 15 -13.36 -5.52 -29.89
CA THR A 15 -13.32 -5.45 -28.42
C THR A 15 -11.97 -4.88 -27.94
N GLY A 16 -11.98 -3.67 -27.38
CA GLY A 16 -10.93 -3.14 -26.50
C GLY A 16 -9.50 -2.98 -27.06
N SER A 17 -9.31 -2.21 -28.14
CA SER A 17 -7.95 -1.86 -28.60
C SER A 17 -7.33 -0.78 -27.69
N CYS A 18 -6.67 -1.23 -26.63
CA CYS A 18 -5.89 -0.46 -25.65
C CYS A 18 -4.52 0.01 -26.19
N CYS A 19 -4.38 0.22 -27.51
CA CYS A 19 -3.11 0.54 -28.16
C CYS A 19 -3.07 2.00 -28.65
N SER A 20 -2.28 2.85 -27.97
CA SER A 20 -1.71 4.05 -28.58
C SER A 20 -0.47 3.68 -29.41
N PRO A 21 -0.11 4.42 -30.49
CA PRO A 21 0.93 4.04 -31.46
C PRO A 21 2.38 4.00 -30.91
N SER A 22 2.58 4.24 -29.62
CA SER A 22 3.87 4.11 -28.93
C SER A 22 3.96 2.89 -28.00
N GLY A 23 3.00 1.95 -28.07
CA GLY A 23 3.15 0.60 -27.51
C GLY A 23 3.05 0.45 -25.99
N SER A 24 2.40 1.38 -25.28
CA SER A 24 2.25 1.28 -23.82
C SER A 24 0.87 0.77 -23.41
N CYS A 25 0.76 -0.54 -23.20
CA CYS A 25 -0.32 -1.14 -22.40
C CYS A 25 0.07 -1.06 -20.92
N HIS A 26 -0.28 0.04 -20.26
CA HIS A 26 -0.22 0.11 -18.80
C HIS A 26 -1.55 -0.37 -18.21
N ASP A 27 -1.86 -1.66 -18.37
CA ASP A 27 -2.76 -2.32 -17.43
C ASP A 27 -1.88 -2.96 -16.36
N GLY A 28 -1.55 -2.14 -15.37
CA GLY A 28 -0.69 -2.48 -14.26
C GLY A 28 -1.22 -1.87 -12.97
N ALA A 29 -2.54 -1.79 -12.84
CA ALA A 29 -3.16 -1.70 -11.53
C ALA A 29 -3.08 -3.08 -10.87
N SER A 30 -1.98 -3.32 -10.19
CA SER A 30 -1.96 -4.05 -8.93
C SER A 30 -0.75 -3.49 -8.19
N ALA A 31 -0.84 -2.43 -7.36
CA ALA A 31 -1.69 -2.37 -6.18
C ALA A 31 -2.07 -3.80 -5.79
N ASP A 32 -1.05 -4.57 -5.40
CA ASP A 32 -1.12 -5.82 -4.67
C ASP A 32 -2.26 -5.75 -3.65
N ALA A 33 -3.45 -6.08 -4.14
CA ALA A 33 -4.66 -6.09 -3.37
C ALA A 33 -4.60 -7.36 -2.55
N LYS A 34 -3.94 -7.24 -1.39
CA LYS A 34 -4.48 -7.63 -0.09
C LYS A 34 -5.07 -9.03 -0.06
N GLN A 35 -4.25 -10.07 0.06
CA GLN A 35 -4.75 -11.38 0.48
C GLN A 35 -3.74 -12.09 1.40
N GLY A 36 -3.83 -11.78 2.71
CA GLY A 36 -3.12 -12.49 3.77
C GLY A 36 -2.56 -11.65 4.92
N GLY A 37 -2.63 -10.32 4.84
CA GLY A 37 -2.04 -9.47 5.88
C GLY A 37 -2.86 -9.39 7.17
N VAL A 38 -2.21 -9.50 8.33
CA VAL A 38 -2.76 -9.19 9.64
C VAL A 38 -2.61 -7.70 9.89
N THR A 39 -3.73 -7.03 10.18
CA THR A 39 -3.72 -5.64 10.62
C THR A 39 -3.93 -5.59 12.13
N THR A 40 -2.95 -5.06 12.84
CA THR A 40 -3.03 -4.84 14.30
C THR A 40 -2.99 -3.35 14.56
N VAL A 41 -3.90 -2.88 15.42
CA VAL A 41 -3.94 -1.49 15.87
C VAL A 41 -3.37 -1.42 17.27
N TYR A 42 -2.47 -0.47 17.45
CA TYR A 42 -1.76 -0.21 18.69
C TYR A 42 -2.02 1.21 19.15
N GLN A 43 -2.04 1.40 20.46
CA GLN A 43 -2.17 2.69 21.10
C GLN A 43 -0.81 3.09 21.65
N VAL A 44 -0.30 4.25 21.25
CA VAL A 44 0.98 4.80 21.69
C VAL A 44 0.74 6.13 22.40
N THR A 45 1.35 6.28 23.57
CA THR A 45 1.32 7.51 24.36
C THR A 45 2.53 8.37 24.06
N GLY A 46 2.32 9.69 23.96
CA GLY A 46 3.40 10.66 23.71
C GLY A 46 3.56 11.13 22.26
N MET A 47 2.85 10.54 21.28
CA MET A 47 2.83 11.03 19.90
C MET A 47 1.98 12.30 19.76
N THR A 48 2.46 13.45 20.21
CA THR A 48 1.73 14.73 20.13
C THR A 48 2.08 15.59 18.91
N CYS A 49 2.96 15.12 18.02
CA CYS A 49 3.47 15.92 16.90
C CYS A 49 3.51 15.16 15.57
N GLY A 50 3.33 15.85 14.44
CA GLY A 50 3.40 15.23 13.10
C GLY A 50 4.80 14.73 12.69
N HIS A 51 5.86 15.12 13.39
CA HIS A 51 7.19 14.50 13.22
C HIS A 51 7.30 13.17 13.97
N CYS A 52 6.50 13.01 15.03
CA CYS A 52 6.52 11.86 15.92
C CYS A 52 5.96 10.62 15.20
N GLU A 53 4.93 10.80 14.38
CA GLU A 53 4.33 9.73 13.57
C GLU A 53 5.31 9.14 12.54
N GLY A 54 6.11 9.99 11.88
CA GLY A 54 7.14 9.56 10.93
C GLY A 54 8.15 8.63 11.60
N ALA A 55 8.80 9.12 12.66
CA ALA A 55 9.79 8.36 13.41
C ALA A 55 9.26 7.01 13.90
N VAL A 56 8.07 6.98 14.53
CA VAL A 56 7.46 5.73 15.00
C VAL A 56 7.13 4.78 13.86
N SER A 57 6.61 5.30 12.74
CA SER A 57 6.27 4.46 11.59
C SER A 57 7.50 3.87 10.91
N GLU A 58 8.61 4.61 10.85
CA GLU A 58 9.89 4.13 10.31
C GLU A 58 10.46 2.99 11.16
N GLU A 59 10.53 3.16 12.48
CA GLU A 59 11.05 2.11 13.38
C GLU A 59 10.20 0.82 13.31
N ILE A 60 8.87 0.95 13.34
CA ILE A 60 7.98 -0.23 13.25
C ILE A 60 8.05 -0.86 11.85
N SER A 61 8.25 -0.07 10.79
CA SER A 61 8.39 -0.61 9.43
C SER A 61 9.65 -1.46 9.24
N GLY A 62 10.66 -1.29 10.11
CA GLY A 62 11.87 -2.11 10.12
C GLY A 62 11.66 -3.52 10.69
N ILE A 63 10.53 -3.78 11.36
CA ILE A 63 10.22 -5.10 11.92
C ILE A 63 9.95 -6.09 10.78
N GLU A 64 10.59 -7.26 10.84
CA GLU A 64 10.39 -8.31 9.85
C GLU A 64 8.90 -8.71 9.73
N GLY A 65 8.40 -8.73 8.50
CA GLY A 65 7.02 -9.07 8.20
C GLY A 65 6.06 -7.89 8.16
N VAL A 66 6.49 -6.68 8.54
CA VAL A 66 5.69 -5.46 8.32
C VAL A 66 5.67 -5.09 6.85
N THR A 67 4.49 -4.80 6.33
CA THR A 67 4.30 -4.31 4.96
C THR A 67 3.81 -2.88 4.90
N SER A 68 3.12 -2.41 5.93
CA SER A 68 2.66 -1.02 5.98
C SER A 68 2.43 -0.57 7.42
N VAL A 69 2.87 0.64 7.75
CA VAL A 69 2.61 1.27 9.05
C VAL A 69 1.91 2.60 8.82
N LYS A 70 0.90 2.87 9.64
CA LYS A 70 0.19 4.14 9.64
C LYS A 70 0.03 4.62 11.07
N ALA A 71 0.89 5.55 11.48
CA ALA A 71 0.78 6.25 12.76
C ALA A 71 -0.11 7.48 12.60
N VAL A 72 -0.90 7.77 13.64
CA VAL A 72 -1.79 8.93 13.72
C VAL A 72 -1.55 9.64 15.04
N ALA A 73 -0.72 10.68 15.02
CA ALA A 73 -0.40 11.45 16.24
C ALA A 73 -1.65 12.07 16.88
N SER A 74 -2.61 12.54 16.07
CA SER A 74 -3.85 13.14 16.57
C SER A 74 -4.68 12.25 17.50
N THR A 75 -4.60 10.92 17.32
CA THR A 75 -5.36 9.95 18.13
C THR A 75 -4.46 9.02 18.95
N GLY A 76 -3.14 9.09 18.77
CA GLY A 76 -2.18 8.15 19.34
C GLY A 76 -2.30 6.73 18.80
N GLN A 77 -2.99 6.50 17.68
CA GLN A 77 -3.17 5.17 17.11
C GLN A 77 -2.11 4.86 16.05
N VAL A 78 -1.57 3.65 16.10
CA VAL A 78 -0.65 3.10 15.12
C VAL A 78 -1.26 1.84 14.52
N THR A 79 -1.59 1.90 13.23
CA THR A 79 -2.09 0.75 12.49
C THR A 79 -0.92 0.08 11.77
N VAL A 80 -0.65 -1.17 12.12
CA VAL A 80 0.43 -1.95 11.53
C VAL A 80 -0.19 -3.07 10.69
N THR A 81 0.21 -3.14 9.43
CA THR A 81 -0.15 -4.22 8.51
C THR A 81 1.08 -5.06 8.26
N SER A 82 0.93 -6.36 8.41
CA SER A 82 2.03 -7.33 8.36
C SER A 82 1.57 -8.63 7.70
N GLN A 83 2.47 -9.43 7.17
CA GLN A 83 2.14 -10.73 6.56
C GLN A 83 1.76 -11.80 7.60
N ALA A 84 2.22 -11.64 8.85
CA ALA A 84 2.00 -12.55 9.96
C ALA A 84 1.74 -11.74 11.24
N PRO A 85 1.07 -12.30 12.27
CA PRO A 85 0.91 -11.61 13.54
C PRO A 85 2.28 -11.28 14.13
N LEU A 86 2.51 -9.98 14.35
CA LEU A 86 3.73 -9.48 14.97
C LEU A 86 3.69 -9.71 16.48
N ASP A 87 4.87 -9.89 17.06
CA ASP A 87 5.01 -9.92 18.51
C ASP A 87 4.83 -8.52 19.08
N GLU A 88 3.97 -8.39 20.09
CA GLU A 88 3.69 -7.10 20.71
C GLU A 88 4.93 -6.55 21.44
N ASP A 89 5.81 -7.42 21.93
CA ASP A 89 7.06 -7.01 22.57
C ASP A 89 8.05 -6.42 21.56
N ALA A 90 8.11 -6.97 20.34
CA ALA A 90 8.90 -6.41 19.24
C ALA A 90 8.38 -5.03 18.82
N VAL A 91 7.05 -4.86 18.73
CA VAL A 91 6.45 -3.55 18.44
C VAL A 91 6.70 -2.57 19.58
N ARG A 92 6.61 -3.02 20.84
CA ARG A 92 6.90 -2.21 22.02
C ARG A 92 8.35 -1.74 22.04
N ALA A 93 9.30 -2.63 21.76
CA ALA A 93 10.72 -2.28 21.68
C ALA A 93 10.98 -1.21 20.62
N ALA A 94 10.45 -1.37 19.41
CA ALA A 94 10.59 -0.36 18.35
C ALA A 94 9.99 1.01 18.75
N VAL A 95 8.87 1.01 19.47
CA VAL A 95 8.22 2.23 19.98
C VAL A 95 9.05 2.86 21.11
N ASP A 96 9.65 2.05 21.99
CA ASP A 96 10.53 2.51 23.09
C ASP A 96 11.85 3.10 22.56
N GLU A 97 12.44 2.47 21.53
CA GLU A 97 13.62 3.00 20.84
C GLU A 97 13.33 4.33 20.14
N ALA A 98 12.11 4.49 19.62
CA ALA A 98 11.63 5.78 19.10
C ALA A 98 11.38 6.84 20.21
N GLY A 99 11.41 6.44 21.50
CA GLY A 99 11.20 7.30 22.65
C GLY A 99 9.74 7.49 23.05
N TYR A 100 8.86 6.54 22.70
CA TYR A 100 7.44 6.56 23.03
C TYR A 100 7.06 5.29 23.80
N GLU A 101 5.86 5.29 24.40
CA GLU A 101 5.38 4.15 25.17
C GLU A 101 4.17 3.51 24.48
N LEU A 102 4.23 2.19 24.27
CA LEU A 102 3.11 1.41 23.76
C LEU A 102 2.12 1.11 24.90
N ALA A 103 0.96 1.75 24.88
CA ALA A 103 -0.13 1.53 25.84
C ALA A 103 -0.85 0.19 25.65
N GLY A 104 -0.79 -0.41 24.45
CA GLY A 104 -1.29 -1.75 24.16
C GLY A 104 -2.00 -1.86 22.82
N ARG A 105 -2.54 -3.05 22.53
CA ARG A 105 -3.42 -3.28 21.38
C ARG A 105 -4.80 -2.64 21.60
N ALA A 106 -5.27 -1.87 20.62
CA ALA A 106 -6.59 -1.24 20.60
C ALA A 106 -7.67 -2.15 19.97
#